data_AF-A0A958TK46-F1
#
_entry.id   AF-A0A958TK46-F1
#
_cell.length_a   1.000
_cell.length_b   1.000
_cell.length_c   1.000
_cell.angle_alpha   90.00
_cell.angle_beta   90.00
_cell.angle_gamma   90.00
#
_symmetry.space_group_name_H-M   'P 1'
#
loop_
_entity.id
_entity.type
_entity.pdbx_description
1 polymer ?
#
loop_
_entity_poly.entity_id
_entity_poly.type
_entity_poly.pdbx_seq_one_letter_code
_entity_poly.pdbx_strand_id
1 'polypeptide(L)'
;NPEFLREGFAVDDFLKPERIIIGSSSERASRLMEKLYKPFVRSGNPIIFMDERSAELTKYAANSFLATKITFMNEIANFCELVGADVDKVRAGMGTDSRIGKRFLFPGIGYGGSCFPKDVKALHKSGKDLGYKFDILESVIKVNDIQKKILIPRIESYFDNDLKGKTFSIWGLAFKPETDDIREAPALYMIDELLKSGATLKVFDPEAMENVRQKYKDQLIYSSNMYDAVNSVDALIICTEWSIFRTPNFSLLKESMNEAVIFDGRNLYDIEDIEREGFYYSSIGRKVAN
;
A
#
# COMPACT_ATOMS: atom_id res chain seq x y z
N ASN A 1 -3.87 -22.29 -14.54
CA ASN A 1 -4.45 -22.28 -13.19
C ASN A 1 -3.74 -21.19 -12.38
N PRO A 2 -4.05 -19.91 -12.61
CA PRO A 2 -3.44 -18.82 -11.87
C PRO A 2 -3.89 -18.84 -10.40
N GLU A 3 -3.01 -18.39 -9.51
CA GLU A 3 -3.34 -18.17 -8.10
C GLU A 3 -3.95 -16.77 -7.88
N PHE A 4 -4.77 -16.60 -6.85
CA PHE A 4 -5.29 -15.29 -6.41
C PHE A 4 -5.24 -15.14 -4.89
N LEU A 5 -4.08 -15.49 -4.33
CA LEU A 5 -3.81 -15.48 -2.91
C LEU A 5 -3.22 -14.14 -2.50
N ARG A 6 -3.58 -13.69 -1.30
CA ARG A 6 -2.93 -12.55 -0.67
C ARG A 6 -1.91 -13.06 0.33
N GLU A 7 -0.70 -12.53 0.25
CA GLU A 7 0.34 -12.75 1.27
C GLU A 7 -0.20 -12.38 2.67
N GLY A 8 0.13 -13.17 3.70
CA GLY A 8 -0.49 -13.09 5.03
C GLY A 8 -1.85 -13.81 5.17
N PHE A 9 -2.57 -14.07 4.08
CA PHE A 9 -3.89 -14.74 4.08
C PHE A 9 -3.97 -15.94 3.12
N ALA A 10 -2.83 -16.43 2.65
CA ALA A 10 -2.77 -17.41 1.57
C ALA A 10 -3.52 -18.73 1.88
N VAL A 11 -3.48 -19.19 3.14
CA VAL A 11 -4.19 -20.39 3.57
C VAL A 11 -5.70 -20.20 3.49
N ASP A 12 -6.23 -19.10 4.02
CA ASP A 12 -7.66 -18.81 3.99
C ASP A 12 -8.16 -18.57 2.55
N ASP A 13 -7.41 -17.80 1.76
CA ASP A 13 -7.75 -17.54 0.35
C ASP A 13 -7.74 -18.83 -0.49
N PHE A 14 -6.86 -19.78 -0.17
CA PHE A 14 -6.81 -21.09 -0.84
C PHE A 14 -7.95 -22.01 -0.41
N LEU A 15 -8.27 -22.04 0.89
CA LEU A 15 -9.33 -22.90 1.45
C LEU A 15 -10.74 -22.38 1.15
N LYS A 16 -10.90 -21.07 0.94
CA LYS A 16 -12.18 -20.39 0.66
C LYS A 16 -12.05 -19.45 -0.54
N PRO A 17 -11.73 -19.96 -1.74
CA PRO A 17 -11.46 -19.11 -2.89
C PRO A 17 -12.75 -18.45 -3.39
N GLU A 18 -12.71 -17.17 -3.77
CA GLU A 18 -13.84 -16.50 -4.42
C GLU A 18 -14.19 -17.16 -5.77
N ARG A 19 -13.18 -17.72 -6.45
CA ARG A 19 -13.28 -18.52 -7.68
C ARG A 19 -11.98 -19.29 -7.92
N ILE A 20 -12.05 -20.33 -8.75
CA ILE A 20 -10.87 -21.03 -9.28
C ILE A 20 -10.89 -20.90 -10.81
N ILE A 21 -9.76 -20.49 -11.40
CA ILE A 21 -9.64 -20.31 -12.86
C ILE A 21 -8.77 -21.43 -13.43
N ILE A 22 -9.30 -22.16 -14.42
CA ILE A 22 -8.57 -23.26 -15.06
C ILE A 22 -8.55 -23.03 -16.58
N GLY A 23 -7.35 -22.78 -17.10
CA GLY A 23 -7.08 -22.76 -18.53
C GLY A 23 -6.71 -24.15 -19.03
N SER A 24 -7.47 -24.72 -19.94
CA SER A 24 -7.12 -26.01 -20.58
C SER A 24 -7.91 -26.26 -21.87
N SER A 25 -7.20 -26.73 -22.89
CA SER A 25 -7.74 -27.29 -24.13
C SER A 25 -8.00 -28.81 -24.05
N SER A 26 -7.58 -29.46 -22.96
CA SER A 26 -7.72 -30.90 -22.76
C SER A 26 -8.93 -31.22 -21.86
N GLU A 27 -9.91 -31.93 -22.40
CA GLU A 27 -11.08 -32.37 -21.64
C GLU A 27 -10.69 -33.30 -20.48
N ARG A 28 -9.73 -34.20 -20.72
CA ARG A 28 -9.20 -35.09 -19.67
C ARG A 28 -8.59 -34.30 -18.53
N ALA A 29 -7.75 -33.30 -18.83
CA ALA A 29 -7.13 -32.46 -17.81
C ALA A 29 -8.18 -31.64 -17.06
N SER A 30 -9.16 -31.09 -17.77
CA SER A 30 -10.26 -30.32 -17.18
C SER A 30 -11.06 -31.13 -16.15
N ARG A 31 -11.47 -32.36 -16.50
CA ARG A 31 -12.17 -33.27 -15.57
C ARG A 31 -11.33 -33.64 -14.35
N LEU A 32 -10.02 -33.84 -14.53
CA LEU A 32 -9.10 -34.14 -13.42
C LEU A 32 -8.99 -32.95 -12.46
N MET A 33 -8.83 -31.74 -13.01
CA MET A 33 -8.71 -30.50 -12.24
C MET A 33 -10.02 -30.15 -11.52
N GLU A 34 -11.17 -30.38 -12.15
CA GLU A 34 -12.47 -30.24 -11.51
C GLU A 34 -12.57 -31.15 -10.28
N LYS A 35 -12.24 -32.45 -10.45
CA LYS A 35 -12.26 -33.41 -9.34
C LYS A 35 -11.33 -33.00 -8.20
N LEU A 36 -10.15 -32.46 -8.52
CA LEU A 36 -9.17 -32.00 -7.55
C LEU A 36 -9.70 -30.82 -6.72
N TYR A 37 -10.33 -29.84 -7.37
CA TYR A 37 -10.73 -28.58 -6.71
C TYR A 37 -12.14 -28.58 -6.12
N LYS A 38 -13.01 -29.50 -6.56
CA LYS A 38 -14.39 -29.64 -6.06
C LYS A 38 -14.54 -29.61 -4.53
N PRO A 39 -13.65 -30.22 -3.73
CA PRO A 39 -13.74 -30.15 -2.27
C PRO A 39 -13.63 -28.74 -1.68
N PHE A 40 -12.91 -27.82 -2.34
CA PHE A 40 -12.64 -26.45 -1.84
C PHE A 40 -13.75 -25.46 -2.18
N VAL A 41 -14.69 -25.83 -3.07
CA VAL A 41 -15.75 -24.93 -3.56
C VAL A 41 -17.16 -25.39 -3.19
N ARG A 42 -17.27 -26.29 -2.19
CA ARG A 42 -18.57 -26.83 -1.74
C ARG A 42 -19.56 -25.76 -1.25
N SER A 43 -19.06 -24.58 -0.89
CA SER A 43 -19.83 -23.39 -0.52
C SER A 43 -20.52 -22.68 -1.69
N GLY A 44 -20.27 -23.10 -2.95
CA GLY A 44 -20.92 -22.55 -4.14
C GLY A 44 -20.05 -21.60 -4.99
N ASN A 45 -18.78 -21.39 -4.63
CA ASN A 45 -17.87 -20.57 -5.43
C ASN A 45 -17.54 -21.28 -6.76
N PRO A 46 -17.43 -20.56 -7.89
CA PRO A 46 -17.30 -21.20 -9.20
C PRO A 46 -15.89 -21.73 -9.49
N ILE A 47 -15.83 -22.85 -10.20
CA ILE A 47 -14.66 -23.26 -11.00
C ILE A 47 -14.95 -22.84 -12.44
N ILE A 48 -14.11 -21.96 -13.00
CA ILE A 48 -14.31 -21.39 -14.32
C ILE A 48 -13.26 -21.98 -15.27
N PHE A 49 -13.74 -22.73 -16.26
CA PHE A 49 -12.93 -23.28 -17.33
C PHE A 49 -12.89 -22.31 -18.53
N MET A 50 -11.71 -22.13 -19.10
CA MET A 50 -11.45 -21.31 -20.29
C MET A 50 -10.22 -21.84 -21.04
N ASP A 51 -9.85 -21.22 -22.16
CA ASP A 51 -8.58 -21.53 -22.82
C ASP A 51 -7.38 -21.02 -22.01
N GLU A 52 -6.20 -21.58 -22.29
CA GLU A 52 -4.96 -21.30 -21.56
C GLU A 52 -4.61 -19.81 -21.59
N ARG A 53 -4.72 -19.15 -22.75
CA ARG A 53 -4.37 -17.73 -22.91
C ARG A 53 -5.32 -16.83 -22.14
N SER A 54 -6.63 -17.13 -22.17
CA SER A 54 -7.61 -16.41 -21.36
C SER A 54 -7.35 -16.57 -19.85
N ALA A 55 -6.97 -17.75 -19.39
CA ALA A 55 -6.64 -17.97 -17.99
C ALA A 55 -5.39 -17.20 -17.54
N GLU A 56 -4.35 -17.18 -18.38
CA GLU A 56 -3.14 -16.39 -18.14
C GLU A 56 -3.47 -14.89 -18.07
N LEU A 57 -4.17 -14.36 -19.08
CA LEU A 57 -4.52 -12.95 -19.15
C LEU A 57 -5.45 -12.52 -18.00
N THR A 58 -6.34 -13.40 -17.54
CA THR A 58 -7.24 -13.11 -16.40
C THR A 58 -6.46 -12.70 -15.14
N LYS A 59 -5.30 -13.31 -14.87
CA LYS A 59 -4.46 -12.93 -13.71
C LYS A 59 -3.92 -11.52 -13.84
N TYR A 60 -3.33 -11.20 -15.00
CA TYR A 60 -2.76 -9.88 -15.28
C TYR A 60 -3.84 -8.79 -15.30
N ALA A 61 -4.99 -9.06 -15.93
CA ALA A 61 -6.11 -8.13 -15.99
C ALA A 61 -6.68 -7.83 -14.60
N ALA A 62 -6.87 -8.85 -13.76
CA ALA A 62 -7.38 -8.67 -12.40
C ALA A 62 -6.43 -7.83 -11.54
N ASN A 63 -5.14 -8.17 -11.51
CA ASN A 63 -4.15 -7.40 -10.74
C ASN A 63 -4.00 -5.97 -11.26
N SER A 64 -4.06 -5.78 -12.57
CA SER A 64 -4.01 -4.45 -13.18
C SER A 64 -5.22 -3.60 -12.86
N PHE A 65 -6.41 -4.18 -12.82
CA PHE A 65 -7.61 -3.47 -12.42
C PHE A 65 -7.59 -3.09 -10.94
N LEU A 66 -7.11 -3.96 -10.04
CA LEU A 66 -6.94 -3.63 -8.62
C LEU A 66 -5.94 -2.49 -8.41
N ALA A 67 -4.80 -2.52 -9.11
CA ALA A 67 -3.84 -1.42 -9.10
C ALA A 67 -4.47 -0.11 -9.62
N THR A 68 -5.28 -0.20 -10.69
CA THR A 68 -6.01 0.96 -11.24
C THR A 68 -6.95 1.57 -10.21
N LYS A 69 -7.72 0.76 -9.45
CA LYS A 69 -8.62 1.27 -8.41
C LYS A 69 -7.88 2.06 -7.32
N ILE A 70 -6.74 1.54 -6.86
CA ILE A 70 -5.91 2.21 -5.85
C ILE A 70 -5.37 3.52 -6.42
N THR A 71 -4.75 3.48 -7.60
CA THR A 71 -4.14 4.66 -8.21
C THR A 71 -5.19 5.73 -8.52
N PHE A 72 -6.36 5.34 -9.03
CA PHE A 72 -7.47 6.27 -9.24
C PHE A 72 -7.87 6.98 -7.95
N MET A 73 -8.02 6.24 -6.84
CA MET A 73 -8.36 6.85 -5.56
C MET A 73 -7.25 7.74 -5.01
N ASN A 74 -5.99 7.45 -5.31
CA ASN A 74 -4.87 8.35 -4.96
C ASN A 74 -4.96 9.68 -5.72
N GLU A 75 -5.31 9.68 -7.01
CA GLU A 75 -5.53 10.93 -7.75
C GLU A 75 -6.73 11.72 -7.20
N ILE A 76 -7.82 11.02 -6.88
CA ILE A 76 -8.98 11.64 -6.22
C ILE A 76 -8.58 12.24 -4.86
N ALA A 77 -7.73 11.56 -4.08
CA ALA A 77 -7.22 12.08 -2.81
C ALA A 77 -6.44 13.38 -3.02
N ASN A 78 -5.49 13.38 -3.96
CA ASN A 78 -4.70 14.57 -4.27
C ASN A 78 -5.59 15.73 -4.76
N PHE A 79 -6.64 15.44 -5.54
CA PHE A 79 -7.61 16.46 -5.95
C PHE A 79 -8.46 16.97 -4.78
N CYS A 80 -8.85 16.09 -3.84
CA CYS A 80 -9.60 16.48 -2.64
C CYS A 80 -8.86 17.56 -1.83
N GLU A 81 -7.54 17.47 -1.73
CA GLU A 81 -6.71 18.48 -1.04
C GLU A 81 -6.80 19.85 -1.71
N LEU A 82 -6.87 19.91 -3.04
CA LEU A 82 -6.97 21.16 -3.79
C LEU A 82 -8.34 21.84 -3.66
N VAL A 83 -9.40 21.05 -3.51
CA VAL A 83 -10.79 21.55 -3.48
C VAL A 83 -11.38 21.61 -2.06
N GLY A 84 -10.61 21.22 -1.04
CA GLY A 84 -11.09 21.15 0.34
C GLY A 84 -12.11 20.03 0.60
N ALA A 85 -12.10 18.98 -0.21
CA ALA A 85 -12.92 17.79 0.01
C ALA A 85 -12.20 16.77 0.90
N ASP A 86 -12.93 15.74 1.33
CA ASP A 86 -12.43 14.66 2.17
C ASP A 86 -12.56 13.33 1.41
N VAL A 87 -11.41 12.71 1.11
CA VAL A 87 -11.36 11.48 0.31
C VAL A 87 -12.05 10.31 1.00
N ASP A 88 -12.12 10.25 2.34
CA ASP A 88 -12.82 9.18 3.03
C ASP A 88 -14.33 9.30 2.84
N LYS A 89 -14.87 10.52 2.81
CA LYS A 89 -16.27 10.77 2.46
C LYS A 89 -16.56 10.43 1.01
N VAL A 90 -15.67 10.81 0.08
CA VAL A 90 -15.80 10.49 -1.35
C VAL A 90 -15.77 8.97 -1.57
N ARG A 91 -14.79 8.27 -0.97
CA ARG A 91 -14.67 6.82 -0.99
C ARG A 91 -15.92 6.13 -0.46
N ALA A 92 -16.45 6.60 0.68
CA ALA A 92 -17.66 6.06 1.28
C ALA A 92 -18.86 6.22 0.33
N GLY A 93 -19.03 7.41 -0.26
CA GLY A 93 -20.09 7.67 -1.25
C GLY A 93 -19.97 6.76 -2.47
N MET A 94 -18.81 6.74 -3.14
CA MET A 94 -18.56 5.94 -4.34
C MET A 94 -18.70 4.43 -4.09
N GLY A 95 -18.22 3.95 -2.95
CA GLY A 95 -18.21 2.54 -2.61
C GLY A 95 -19.60 1.95 -2.33
N THR A 96 -20.64 2.78 -2.16
CA THR A 96 -22.03 2.29 -2.02
C THR A 96 -22.62 1.80 -3.34
N ASP A 97 -22.09 2.25 -4.47
CA ASP A 97 -22.49 1.75 -5.78
C ASP A 97 -21.97 0.32 -5.96
N SER A 98 -22.89 -0.63 -6.12
CA SER A 98 -22.57 -2.06 -6.24
C SER A 98 -21.75 -2.40 -7.50
N ARG A 99 -21.74 -1.52 -8.51
CA ARG A 99 -20.91 -1.67 -9.72
C ARG A 99 -19.43 -1.35 -9.45
N ILE A 100 -19.15 -0.57 -8.40
CA ILE A 100 -17.80 -0.16 -7.99
C ILE A 100 -17.31 -1.03 -6.82
N GLY A 101 -18.15 -1.14 -5.78
CA GLY A 101 -17.87 -1.84 -4.54
C GLY A 101 -16.85 -1.14 -3.63
N LYS A 102 -16.81 -1.55 -2.36
CA LYS A 102 -16.07 -0.85 -1.28
C LYS A 102 -14.58 -1.17 -1.20
N ARG A 103 -14.13 -2.28 -1.81
CA ARG A 103 -12.75 -2.78 -1.67
C ARG A 103 -11.79 -2.08 -2.61
N PHE A 104 -10.52 -1.97 -2.21
CA PHE A 104 -9.43 -1.36 -2.99
C PHE A 104 -9.69 0.11 -3.36
N LEU A 105 -10.37 0.84 -2.48
CA LEU A 105 -10.62 2.28 -2.65
C LEU A 105 -9.92 3.15 -1.59
N PHE A 106 -9.04 2.57 -0.78
CA PHE A 106 -8.33 3.30 0.27
C PHE A 106 -7.11 3.99 -0.34
N PRO A 107 -7.05 5.33 -0.35
CA PRO A 107 -5.88 6.05 -0.83
C PRO A 107 -4.73 5.94 0.17
N GLY A 108 -3.52 6.26 -0.30
CA GLY A 108 -2.32 6.30 0.53
C GLY A 108 -1.09 6.69 -0.27
N ILE A 109 0.08 6.32 0.24
CA ILE A 109 1.39 6.49 -0.42
C ILE A 109 1.64 5.47 -1.55
N GLY A 110 0.60 5.08 -2.28
CA GLY A 110 0.70 4.12 -3.38
C GLY A 110 0.73 2.65 -2.95
N TYR A 111 0.78 1.77 -3.96
CA TYR A 111 0.87 0.33 -3.81
C TYR A 111 2.29 -0.19 -4.05
N GLY A 112 2.59 -1.35 -3.45
CA GLY A 112 3.85 -2.08 -3.61
C GLY A 112 3.63 -3.60 -3.70
N GLY A 113 4.61 -4.37 -3.23
CA GLY A 113 4.58 -5.83 -3.19
C GLY A 113 5.06 -6.47 -4.48
N SER A 114 5.11 -7.80 -4.47
CA SER A 114 5.64 -8.59 -5.60
C SER A 114 4.66 -8.81 -6.75
N CYS A 115 3.35 -8.66 -6.50
CA CYS A 115 2.32 -8.95 -7.49
C CYS A 115 2.00 -7.73 -8.36
N PHE A 116 1.47 -6.64 -7.79
CA PHE A 116 0.94 -5.53 -8.61
C PHE A 116 2.00 -4.83 -9.47
N PRO A 117 3.13 -4.34 -8.93
CA PRO A 117 4.12 -3.64 -9.75
C PRO A 117 4.66 -4.54 -10.87
N LYS A 118 4.94 -5.81 -10.57
CA LYS A 118 5.45 -6.77 -11.55
C LYS A 118 4.42 -7.07 -12.63
N ASP A 119 3.20 -7.43 -12.24
CA ASP A 119 2.17 -7.88 -13.19
C ASP A 119 1.66 -6.73 -14.08
N VAL A 120 1.48 -5.53 -13.52
CA VAL A 120 1.09 -4.33 -14.30
C VAL A 120 2.18 -3.98 -15.31
N LYS A 121 3.45 -3.94 -14.88
CA LYS A 121 4.59 -3.64 -15.76
C LYS A 121 4.76 -4.72 -16.83
N ALA A 122 4.57 -6.00 -16.47
CA ALA A 122 4.65 -7.11 -17.41
C ALA A 122 3.55 -7.03 -18.47
N LEU A 123 2.28 -6.82 -18.09
CA LEU A 123 1.18 -6.68 -19.05
C LEU A 123 1.37 -5.47 -19.97
N HIS A 124 1.77 -4.32 -19.41
CA HIS A 124 2.09 -3.12 -20.18
C HIS A 124 3.22 -3.38 -21.19
N LYS A 125 4.29 -4.06 -20.76
CA LYS A 125 5.42 -4.42 -21.63
C LYS A 125 5.02 -5.42 -22.72
N SER A 126 4.27 -6.47 -22.40
CA SER A 126 3.76 -7.44 -23.39
C SER A 126 2.86 -6.77 -24.43
N GLY A 127 2.03 -5.80 -24.04
CA GLY A 127 1.27 -4.98 -24.99
C GLY A 127 2.19 -4.23 -25.94
N LYS A 128 3.17 -3.48 -25.39
CA LYS A 128 4.12 -2.68 -26.17
C LYS A 128 4.91 -3.52 -27.18
N ASP A 129 5.36 -4.71 -26.77
CA ASP A 129 6.13 -5.63 -27.61
C ASP A 129 5.30 -6.18 -28.79
N LEU A 130 3.97 -6.20 -28.65
CA LEU A 130 3.02 -6.56 -29.72
C LEU A 130 2.42 -5.34 -30.45
N GLY A 131 2.94 -4.14 -30.20
CA GLY A 131 2.46 -2.90 -30.82
C GLY A 131 1.13 -2.39 -30.26
N TYR A 132 0.65 -2.91 -29.12
CA TYR A 132 -0.54 -2.44 -28.43
C TYR A 132 -0.17 -1.48 -27.29
N LYS A 133 -0.82 -0.32 -27.24
CA LYS A 133 -0.59 0.69 -26.19
C LYS A 133 -1.68 0.61 -25.11
N PHE A 134 -1.28 0.37 -23.87
CA PHE A 134 -2.18 0.45 -22.71
C PHE A 134 -2.09 1.84 -22.05
N ASP A 135 -2.86 2.83 -22.52
CA ASP A 135 -2.83 4.20 -21.97
C ASP A 135 -3.18 4.26 -20.48
N ILE A 136 -4.16 3.45 -20.06
CA ILE A 136 -4.57 3.37 -18.64
C ILE A 136 -3.43 2.80 -17.80
N LEU A 137 -2.78 1.70 -18.22
CA LEU A 137 -1.71 1.08 -17.41
C LEU A 137 -0.46 1.95 -17.37
N GLU A 138 -0.13 2.64 -18.46
CA GLU A 138 0.94 3.63 -18.49
C GLU A 138 0.71 4.72 -17.44
N SER A 139 -0.52 5.24 -17.36
CA SER A 139 -0.93 6.23 -16.37
C SER A 139 -0.88 5.66 -14.94
N VAL A 140 -1.38 4.45 -14.74
CA VAL A 140 -1.38 3.78 -13.41
C VAL A 140 0.04 3.61 -12.86
N ILE A 141 0.99 3.19 -13.70
CA ILE A 141 2.40 3.06 -13.31
C ILE A 141 2.98 4.43 -12.94
N LYS A 142 2.83 5.42 -13.82
CA LYS A 142 3.39 6.76 -13.64
C LYS A 142 2.88 7.44 -12.36
N VAL A 143 1.58 7.42 -12.15
CA VAL A 143 0.96 8.05 -10.98
C VAL A 143 1.37 7.33 -9.70
N ASN A 144 1.43 5.99 -9.68
CA ASN A 144 1.87 5.28 -8.48
C ASN A 144 3.33 5.56 -8.11
N ASP A 145 4.22 5.71 -9.10
CA ASP A 145 5.63 6.05 -8.86
C ASP A 145 5.80 7.44 -8.23
N ILE A 146 4.93 8.40 -8.61
CA ILE A 146 4.85 9.71 -7.95
C ILE A 146 4.25 9.57 -6.54
N GLN A 147 3.14 8.83 -6.41
CA GLN A 147 2.39 8.70 -5.16
C GLN A 147 3.23 8.08 -4.03
N LYS A 148 4.16 7.18 -4.35
CA LYS A 148 5.12 6.60 -3.38
C LYS A 148 5.95 7.63 -2.63
N LYS A 149 6.06 8.86 -3.14
CA LYS A 149 6.85 9.96 -2.58
C LYS A 149 5.99 11.18 -2.21
N ILE A 150 4.66 11.05 -2.21
CA ILE A 150 3.73 12.19 -2.09
C ILE A 150 3.86 12.98 -0.78
N LEU A 151 4.39 12.34 0.28
CA LEU A 151 4.63 12.99 1.57
C LEU A 151 5.93 13.82 1.59
N ILE A 152 6.90 13.57 0.70
CA ILE A 152 8.19 14.28 0.70
C ILE A 152 8.00 15.80 0.58
N PRO A 153 7.25 16.33 -0.41
CA PRO A 153 7.05 17.77 -0.51
C PRO A 153 6.33 18.38 0.71
N ARG A 154 5.51 17.59 1.43
CA ARG A 154 4.80 18.05 2.63
C ARG A 154 5.75 18.14 3.82
N ILE A 155 6.63 17.15 3.96
CA ILE A 155 7.68 17.13 4.99
C ILE A 155 8.66 18.29 4.73
N GLU A 156 9.14 18.45 3.49
CA GLU A 156 10.01 19.55 3.09
C GLU A 156 9.35 20.90 3.39
N SER A 157 8.09 21.09 3.01
CA SER A 157 7.37 22.35 3.27
C SER A 157 7.19 22.64 4.75
N TYR A 158 7.01 21.64 5.62
CA TYR A 158 6.86 21.84 7.06
C TYR A 158 8.18 22.25 7.72
N PHE A 159 9.30 21.68 7.25
CA PHE A 159 10.65 21.97 7.77
C PHE A 159 11.40 23.01 6.92
N ASP A 160 10.70 23.96 6.31
CA ASP A 160 11.27 25.08 5.54
C ASP A 160 12.31 24.67 4.46
N ASN A 161 12.13 23.48 3.86
CA ASN A 161 13.01 22.84 2.89
C ASN A 161 14.43 22.52 3.41
N ASP A 162 14.63 22.42 4.73
CA ASP A 162 15.89 21.96 5.33
C ASP A 162 15.69 20.73 6.22
N LEU A 163 15.92 19.56 5.63
CA LEU A 163 15.85 18.27 6.32
C LEU A 163 17.21 17.83 6.91
N LYS A 164 18.27 18.62 6.70
CA LYS A 164 19.61 18.21 7.11
C LYS A 164 19.73 18.20 8.63
N GLY A 165 20.10 17.05 9.18
CA GLY A 165 20.22 16.87 10.63
C GLY A 165 18.89 16.69 11.37
N LYS A 166 17.76 16.74 10.66
CA LYS A 166 16.46 16.32 11.20
C LYS A 166 16.43 14.81 11.39
N THR A 167 15.70 14.35 12.39
CA THR A 167 15.49 12.93 12.68
C THR A 167 14.03 12.57 12.47
N PHE A 168 13.73 11.60 11.62
CA PHE A 168 12.38 11.11 11.38
C PHE A 168 12.20 9.68 11.89
N SER A 169 11.04 9.41 12.46
CA SER A 169 10.59 8.04 12.72
C SER A 169 9.81 7.51 11.52
N ILE A 170 10.06 6.28 11.09
CA ILE A 170 9.27 5.56 10.08
C ILE A 170 8.58 4.38 10.76
N TRP A 171 7.24 4.42 10.81
CA TRP A 171 6.41 3.28 11.20
C TRP A 171 5.92 2.53 9.97
N GLY A 172 6.27 1.25 9.91
CA GLY A 172 5.91 0.38 8.80
C GLY A 172 6.91 0.43 7.66
N LEU A 173 7.43 -0.74 7.32
CA LEU A 173 8.48 -0.96 6.32
C LEU A 173 8.05 -1.97 5.25
N ALA A 174 7.23 -2.94 5.64
CA ALA A 174 6.60 -3.88 4.70
C ALA A 174 5.67 -3.14 3.72
N PHE A 175 5.41 -3.71 2.54
CA PHE A 175 4.53 -3.05 1.56
C PHE A 175 3.06 -2.99 2.01
N LYS A 176 2.67 -3.86 2.95
CA LYS A 176 1.35 -3.96 3.60
C LYS A 176 1.51 -4.67 4.96
N PRO A 177 0.49 -4.67 5.82
CA PRO A 177 0.51 -5.45 7.06
C PRO A 177 0.56 -6.97 6.85
N GLU A 178 0.91 -7.69 7.91
CA GLU A 178 0.96 -9.16 8.05
C GLU A 178 1.94 -9.85 7.08
N THR A 179 3.06 -9.18 6.77
CA THR A 179 4.14 -9.73 5.92
C THR A 179 5.46 -9.03 6.21
N ASP A 180 6.56 -9.73 5.97
CA ASP A 180 7.93 -9.20 5.99
C ASP A 180 8.39 -8.72 4.59
N ASP A 181 7.55 -8.82 3.56
CA ASP A 181 7.91 -8.47 2.18
C ASP A 181 8.07 -6.95 2.01
N ILE A 182 9.27 -6.56 1.60
CA ILE A 182 9.66 -5.16 1.35
C ILE A 182 9.75 -4.82 -0.14
N ARG A 183 9.45 -5.77 -1.05
CA ARG A 183 9.57 -5.55 -2.49
C ARG A 183 8.62 -4.43 -2.93
N GLU A 184 9.18 -3.43 -3.60
CA GLU A 184 8.44 -2.25 -4.07
C GLU A 184 7.66 -1.51 -2.95
N ALA A 185 8.00 -1.72 -1.67
CA ALA A 185 7.31 -1.11 -0.55
C ALA A 185 7.49 0.43 -0.59
N PRO A 186 6.40 1.22 -0.51
CA PRO A 186 6.48 2.69 -0.51
C PRO A 186 7.42 3.27 0.54
N ALA A 187 7.51 2.64 1.72
CA ALA A 187 8.42 3.04 2.80
C ALA A 187 9.87 3.18 2.32
N LEU A 188 10.33 2.30 1.42
CA LEU A 188 11.71 2.33 0.93
C LEU A 188 12.00 3.55 0.06
N TYR A 189 11.02 4.00 -0.72
CA TYR A 189 11.15 5.21 -1.54
C TYR A 189 11.19 6.46 -0.66
N MET A 190 10.38 6.49 0.41
CA MET A 190 10.42 7.56 1.41
C MET A 190 11.79 7.60 2.12
N ILE A 191 12.30 6.44 2.55
CA ILE A 191 13.62 6.29 3.17
C ILE A 191 14.71 6.82 2.24
N ASP A 192 14.71 6.39 0.97
CA ASP A 192 15.72 6.78 0.00
C ASP A 192 15.75 8.30 -0.23
N GLU A 193 14.60 8.98 -0.31
CA GLU A 193 14.55 10.44 -0.49
C GLU A 193 14.93 11.23 0.78
N LEU A 194 14.53 10.77 1.96
CA LEU A 194 14.88 11.43 3.22
C LEU A 194 16.38 11.30 3.54
N LEU A 195 16.97 10.13 3.28
CA LEU A 195 18.42 9.93 3.42
C LEU A 195 19.21 10.83 2.45
N LYS A 196 18.78 10.95 1.19
CA LYS A 196 19.41 11.87 0.22
C LYS A 196 19.34 13.32 0.68
N SER A 197 18.31 13.69 1.42
CA SER A 197 18.11 15.02 1.97
C SER A 197 18.89 15.27 3.27
N GLY A 198 19.68 14.30 3.73
CA GLY A 198 20.54 14.42 4.91
C GLY A 198 19.84 14.22 6.25
N ALA A 199 18.65 13.61 6.24
CA ALA A 199 17.93 13.27 7.47
C ALA A 199 18.47 11.98 8.11
N THR A 200 18.32 11.87 9.42
CA THR A 200 18.52 10.63 10.18
C THR A 200 17.21 9.89 10.33
N LEU A 201 17.18 8.57 10.13
CA LEU A 201 15.95 7.79 10.18
C LEU A 201 16.00 6.75 11.29
N LYS A 202 15.01 6.79 12.18
CA LYS A 202 14.66 5.71 13.11
C LYS A 202 13.52 4.91 12.53
N VAL A 203 13.63 3.59 12.46
CA VAL A 203 12.64 2.76 11.78
C VAL A 203 12.12 1.65 12.67
N PHE A 204 10.85 1.32 12.50
CA PHE A 204 10.23 0.18 13.13
C PHE A 204 9.16 -0.47 12.24
N ASP A 205 9.20 -1.78 12.15
CA ASP A 205 8.15 -2.64 11.59
C ASP A 205 8.08 -3.93 12.42
N PRO A 206 6.89 -4.50 12.66
CA PRO A 206 6.77 -5.75 13.41
C PRO A 206 7.50 -6.95 12.79
N GLU A 207 7.54 -7.05 11.46
CA GLU A 207 7.99 -8.26 10.75
C GLU A 207 9.13 -8.00 9.75
N ALA A 208 9.17 -6.83 9.11
CA ALA A 208 10.08 -6.55 7.99
C ALA A 208 11.47 -6.00 8.38
N MET A 209 11.78 -5.91 9.68
CA MET A 209 13.00 -5.25 10.16
C MET A 209 14.28 -5.89 9.64
N GLU A 210 14.35 -7.22 9.59
CA GLU A 210 15.55 -7.92 9.13
C GLU A 210 15.79 -7.73 7.62
N ASN A 211 14.72 -7.82 6.81
CA ASN A 211 14.80 -7.58 5.37
C ASN A 211 15.25 -6.14 5.04
N VAL A 212 14.75 -5.15 5.79
CA VAL A 212 15.22 -3.77 5.66
C VAL A 212 16.66 -3.61 6.14
N ARG A 213 17.04 -4.26 7.25
CA ARG A 213 18.41 -4.22 7.78
C ARG A 213 19.42 -4.74 6.78
N GLN A 214 19.11 -5.82 6.08
CA GLN A 214 19.97 -6.36 5.03
C GLN A 214 20.16 -5.39 3.87
N LYS A 215 19.12 -4.64 3.51
CA LYS A 215 19.17 -3.66 2.40
C LYS A 215 19.91 -2.38 2.79
N TYR A 216 19.61 -1.79 3.94
CA TYR A 216 20.11 -0.46 4.31
C TYR A 216 21.33 -0.49 5.22
N LYS A 217 21.57 -1.59 5.93
CA LYS A 217 22.67 -1.75 6.88
C LYS A 217 22.67 -0.58 7.87
N ASP A 218 23.82 0.02 8.14
CA ASP A 218 24.03 1.06 9.14
C ASP A 218 23.53 2.45 8.73
N GLN A 219 22.84 2.58 7.59
CA GLN A 219 22.23 3.86 7.17
C GLN A 219 20.99 4.24 7.99
N LEU A 220 20.38 3.28 8.72
CA LEU A 220 19.18 3.48 9.51
C LEU A 220 19.44 3.11 10.97
N ILE A 221 18.67 3.73 11.87
CA ILE A 221 18.60 3.35 13.28
C ILE A 221 17.39 2.42 13.44
N TYR A 222 17.62 1.19 13.86
CA TYR A 222 16.58 0.17 13.98
C TYR A 222 16.08 0.10 15.41
N SER A 223 14.82 0.44 15.62
CA SER A 223 14.21 0.47 16.95
C SER A 223 13.60 -0.88 17.33
N SER A 224 13.55 -1.15 18.63
CA SER A 224 13.05 -2.42 19.17
C SER A 224 11.52 -2.52 19.22
N ASN A 225 10.84 -1.37 19.30
CA ASN A 225 9.40 -1.25 19.33
C ASN A 225 8.96 0.12 18.77
N MET A 226 7.65 0.29 18.57
CA MET A 226 7.09 1.51 18.00
C MET A 226 7.37 2.78 18.81
N TYR A 227 7.44 2.70 20.14
CA TYR A 227 7.69 3.86 21.00
C TYR A 227 9.18 4.23 21.05
N ASP A 228 10.07 3.23 21.02
CA ASP A 228 11.51 3.46 20.89
C ASP A 228 11.85 4.20 19.58
N ALA A 229 11.09 3.92 18.52
CA ALA A 229 11.26 4.56 17.22
C ALA A 229 10.96 6.06 17.21
N VAL A 230 10.18 6.57 18.16
CA VAL A 230 9.77 7.99 18.20
C VAL A 230 10.51 8.82 19.25
N ASN A 231 11.47 8.22 19.96
CA ASN A 231 12.27 8.96 20.95
C ASN A 231 13.16 10.00 20.27
N SER A 232 13.03 11.28 20.67
CA SER A 232 13.81 12.43 20.18
C SER A 232 13.83 12.56 18.65
N VAL A 233 12.66 12.39 18.01
CA VAL A 233 12.48 12.62 16.57
C VAL A 233 11.69 13.90 16.32
N ASP A 234 11.91 14.53 15.17
CA ASP A 234 11.22 15.77 14.77
C ASP A 234 9.85 15.49 14.14
N ALA A 235 9.65 14.34 13.50
CA ALA A 235 8.33 13.89 13.07
C ALA A 235 8.24 12.37 12.95
N LEU A 236 7.02 11.86 13.02
CA LEU A 236 6.66 10.48 12.73
C LEU A 236 6.05 10.37 11.33
N ILE A 237 6.48 9.40 10.55
CA ILE A 237 5.98 9.08 9.21
C ILE A 237 5.41 7.68 9.23
N ILE A 238 4.13 7.54 8.88
CA ILE A 238 3.43 6.26 8.85
C ILE A 238 3.33 5.77 7.41
N CYS A 239 4.01 4.66 7.12
CA CYS A 239 4.10 4.09 5.78
C CYS A 239 3.31 2.78 5.60
N THR A 240 2.97 2.09 6.69
CA THR A 240 2.21 0.81 6.63
C THR A 240 1.23 0.71 7.80
N GLU A 241 -0.01 0.33 7.49
CA GLU A 241 -1.18 0.39 8.37
C GLU A 241 -1.33 -0.80 9.35
N TRP A 242 -0.21 -1.19 9.98
CA TRP A 242 -0.20 -2.26 10.97
C TRP A 242 -1.19 -2.00 12.11
N SER A 243 -1.84 -3.05 12.59
CA SER A 243 -2.87 -2.97 13.63
C SER A 243 -2.37 -2.28 14.91
N ILE A 244 -1.12 -2.55 15.31
CA ILE A 244 -0.47 -1.96 16.49
C ILE A 244 -0.33 -0.43 16.42
N PHE A 245 -0.33 0.16 15.22
CA PHE A 245 -0.19 1.62 15.05
C PHE A 245 -1.53 2.35 15.14
N ARG A 246 -2.67 1.64 15.19
CA ARG A 246 -4.01 2.25 15.13
C ARG A 246 -4.45 2.91 16.43
N THR A 247 -3.91 2.46 17.56
CA THR A 247 -4.28 2.96 18.89
C THR A 247 -3.03 3.19 19.74
N PRO A 248 -2.13 4.11 19.34
CA PRO A 248 -0.95 4.43 20.14
C PRO A 248 -1.35 5.23 21.38
N ASN A 249 -0.48 5.25 22.38
CA ASN A 249 -0.58 6.21 23.47
C ASN A 249 -0.06 7.58 22.99
N PHE A 250 -0.98 8.47 22.61
CA PHE A 250 -0.65 9.80 22.08
C PHE A 250 0.10 10.70 23.08
N SER A 251 -0.20 10.58 24.38
CA SER A 251 0.54 11.31 25.42
C SER A 251 2.01 10.89 25.43
N LEU A 252 2.28 9.59 25.36
CA LEU A 252 3.65 9.06 25.28
C LEU A 252 4.36 9.49 23.99
N LEU A 253 3.66 9.48 22.84
CA LEU A 253 4.24 10.00 21.59
C LEU A 253 4.68 11.45 21.73
N LYS A 254 3.81 12.30 22.29
CA LYS A 254 4.09 13.73 22.46
C LYS A 254 5.25 13.98 23.42
N GLU A 255 5.35 13.21 24.50
CA GLU A 255 6.44 13.32 25.46
C GLU A 255 7.78 12.84 24.89
N SER A 256 7.76 11.82 24.01
CA SER A 256 8.97 11.25 23.40
C SER A 256 9.52 12.07 22.23
N MET A 257 8.68 12.77 21.48
CA MET A 257 9.06 13.48 20.25
C MET A 257 9.51 14.92 20.53
N ASN A 258 10.36 15.48 19.65
CA ASN A 258 10.77 16.88 19.74
C ASN A 258 9.61 17.82 19.37
N GLU A 259 8.82 17.42 18.39
CA GLU A 259 7.62 18.11 17.93
C GLU A 259 6.47 17.11 17.76
N ALA A 260 5.23 17.53 18.05
CA ALA A 260 4.04 16.69 17.92
C ALA A 260 3.57 16.65 16.45
N VAL A 261 4.38 16.05 15.56
CA VAL A 261 4.20 16.12 14.09
C VAL A 261 4.09 14.72 13.49
N ILE A 262 3.02 14.46 12.76
CA ILE A 262 2.77 13.17 12.09
C ILE A 262 2.43 13.39 10.61
N PHE A 263 3.14 12.69 9.74
CA PHE A 263 2.82 12.53 8.32
C PHE A 263 2.31 11.11 8.07
N ASP A 264 1.02 10.97 7.81
CA ASP A 264 0.37 9.67 7.69
C ASP A 264 0.02 9.33 6.25
N GLY A 265 0.75 8.36 5.71
CA GLY A 265 0.55 7.86 4.35
C GLY A 265 -0.59 6.86 4.19
N ARG A 266 -1.30 6.52 5.27
CA ARG A 266 -2.31 5.45 5.33
C ARG A 266 -3.63 5.84 6.00
N ASN A 267 -3.77 7.10 6.40
CA ASN A 267 -4.99 7.65 7.00
C ASN A 267 -5.46 6.87 8.25
N LEU A 268 -4.55 6.51 9.16
CA LEU A 268 -4.88 5.72 10.34
C LEU A 268 -5.77 6.45 11.34
N TYR A 269 -5.54 7.74 11.52
CA TYR A 269 -6.19 8.52 12.57
C TYR A 269 -7.31 9.38 12.02
N ASP A 270 -8.35 9.55 12.84
CA ASP A 270 -9.39 10.55 12.62
C ASP A 270 -8.80 11.95 12.84
N ILE A 271 -9.18 12.90 11.99
CA ILE A 271 -8.61 14.24 12.01
C ILE A 271 -9.04 15.01 13.26
N GLU A 272 -10.28 14.88 13.72
CA GLU A 272 -10.76 15.63 14.89
C GLU A 272 -10.14 15.09 16.17
N ASP A 273 -9.95 13.78 16.27
CA ASP A 273 -9.34 13.17 17.44
C ASP A 273 -7.85 13.53 17.56
N ILE A 274 -7.08 13.46 16.47
CA ILE A 274 -5.65 13.80 16.49
C ILE A 274 -5.41 15.31 16.71
N GLU A 275 -6.32 16.16 16.23
CA GLU A 275 -6.33 17.61 16.47
C GLU A 275 -6.55 17.91 17.97
N ARG A 276 -7.48 17.20 18.65
CA ARG A 276 -7.68 17.31 20.10
C ARG A 276 -6.49 16.81 20.91
N GLU A 277 -5.81 15.78 20.40
CA GLU A 277 -4.53 15.31 20.95
C GLU A 277 -3.39 16.31 20.69
N GLY A 278 -3.60 17.42 19.98
CA GLY A 278 -2.64 18.52 19.80
C GLY A 278 -1.42 18.14 18.96
N PHE A 279 -1.64 17.39 17.89
CA PHE A 279 -0.62 17.08 16.88
C PHE A 279 -0.87 17.87 15.59
N TYR A 280 0.21 18.33 14.98
CA TYR A 280 0.18 18.58 13.54
C TYR A 280 0.03 17.24 12.83
N TYR A 281 -1.02 17.09 12.03
CA TYR A 281 -1.30 15.84 11.32
C TYR A 281 -1.64 16.10 9.86
N SER A 282 -0.75 15.65 8.99
CA SER A 282 -0.91 15.69 7.54
C SER A 282 -1.11 14.28 7.01
N SER A 283 -2.25 14.03 6.37
CA SER A 283 -2.58 12.73 5.78
C SER A 283 -3.12 12.87 4.36
N ILE A 284 -3.40 11.76 3.69
CA ILE A 284 -3.68 11.72 2.25
C ILE A 284 -5.15 12.06 1.97
N GLY A 285 -5.40 13.14 1.23
CA GLY A 285 -6.73 13.51 0.74
C GLY A 285 -7.68 14.10 1.78
N ARG A 286 -7.15 14.59 2.90
CA ARG A 286 -7.93 15.10 4.04
C ARG A 286 -7.38 16.45 4.50
N LYS A 287 -8.18 17.21 5.26
CA LYS A 287 -7.73 18.48 5.86
C LYS A 287 -6.51 18.22 6.77
N VAL A 288 -5.57 19.16 6.81
CA VAL A 288 -4.47 19.16 7.78
C VAL A 288 -5.03 19.58 9.15
N ALA A 289 -4.67 18.87 10.21
CA ALA A 289 -4.86 19.33 11.59
C ALA A 289 -3.59 20.08 12.05
N ASN A 290 -3.77 21.22 12.72
CA ASN A 290 -2.71 22.07 13.23
C ASN A 290 -2.84 22.28 14.73
#